data_AF-A0A8S8YJ86-F1
#
_entry.id   AF-A0A8S8YJ86-F1
#
_cell.length_a   1.000
_cell.length_b   1.000
_cell.length_c   1.000
_cell.angle_alpha   90.00
_cell.angle_beta   90.00
_cell.angle_gamma   90.00
#
_symmetry.space_group_name_H-M   'P 1'
#
loop_
_entity.id
_entity.type
_entity.pdbx_description
1 polymer ?
#
loop_
_entity_poly.entity_id
_entity_poly.type
_entity_poly.pdbx_seq_one_letter_code
_entity_poly.pdbx_strand_id
1 'polypeptide(L)'
;MAQQSASANGVRIALWSVVEEIDDDDEDVLEVTIEIQNQSAQDLWDLNGNIRDMDGTTALARSKPSRVEASAGDWLSFWVPSDAAAWLFKLTYNTDSGSSNLELGPFTNDLRIEAKPKPKRPNKRKSQHRLQRKQVVEILWLLPSALLWMDSVNWK
;
A
#
# COMPACT_ATOMS: atom_id res chain seq x y z
N MET A 1 -7.63 15.42 -6.64
CA MET A 1 -8.84 15.58 -7.47
C MET A 1 -8.95 14.28 -8.24
N ALA A 2 -9.89 13.42 -7.88
CA ALA A 2 -10.19 12.23 -8.67
C ALA A 2 -11.30 12.60 -9.66
N GLN A 3 -11.12 12.27 -10.94
CA GLN A 3 -12.07 12.68 -11.99
C GLN A 3 -13.41 11.95 -11.83
N GLN A 4 -13.35 10.66 -11.49
CA GLN A 4 -14.52 9.82 -11.21
C GLN A 4 -14.20 8.88 -10.04
N SER A 5 -15.20 8.62 -9.20
CA SER A 5 -15.07 7.71 -8.06
C SER A 5 -16.37 6.96 -7.80
N ALA A 6 -16.25 5.75 -7.26
CA ALA A 6 -17.36 4.93 -6.80
C ALA A 6 -17.11 4.53 -5.34
N SER A 7 -18.18 4.29 -4.58
CA SER A 7 -18.06 3.90 -3.18
C SER A 7 -19.19 2.97 -2.77
N ALA A 8 -18.88 1.95 -1.98
CA ALA A 8 -19.85 1.11 -1.30
C ALA A 8 -19.21 0.49 -0.05
N ASN A 9 -20.02 0.19 0.97
CA ASN A 9 -19.59 -0.50 2.20
C ASN A 9 -18.36 0.13 2.90
N GLY A 10 -18.23 1.47 2.85
CA GLY A 10 -17.09 2.18 3.43
C GLY A 10 -15.79 2.04 2.63
N VAL A 11 -15.82 1.44 1.44
CA VAL A 11 -14.70 1.41 0.50
C VAL A 11 -15.00 2.38 -0.63
N ARG A 12 -14.00 3.17 -1.02
CA ARG A 12 -14.05 4.08 -2.16
C ARG A 12 -12.94 3.72 -3.14
N ILE A 13 -13.27 3.71 -4.42
CA ILE A 13 -12.32 3.62 -5.52
C ILE A 13 -12.40 4.90 -6.35
N ALA A 14 -11.25 5.35 -6.84
CA ALA A 14 -11.16 6.61 -7.57
C ALA A 14 -10.13 6.49 -8.69
N LEU A 15 -10.49 6.98 -9.87
CA LEU A 15 -9.52 7.11 -10.96
C LEU A 15 -8.56 8.24 -10.62
N TRP A 16 -7.29 7.89 -10.41
CA TRP A 16 -6.25 8.81 -9.96
C TRP A 16 -5.50 9.43 -11.14
N SER A 17 -5.03 8.62 -12.07
CA SER A 17 -4.30 9.08 -13.26
C SER A 17 -4.47 8.12 -14.43
N VAL A 18 -4.38 8.68 -15.64
CA VAL A 18 -4.31 7.96 -16.91
C VAL A 18 -3.27 8.70 -17.75
N VAL A 19 -2.12 8.08 -17.92
CA VAL A 19 -0.97 8.66 -18.63
C VAL A 19 -0.52 7.72 -19.73
N GLU A 20 -0.03 8.29 -20.82
CA GLU A 20 0.58 7.53 -21.91
C GLU A 20 1.97 7.07 -21.48
N GLU A 21 2.27 5.80 -21.74
CA GLU A 21 3.54 5.15 -21.49
C GLU A 21 3.84 4.21 -22.67
N ILE A 22 5.09 3.76 -22.75
CA ILE A 22 5.51 2.71 -23.67
C ILE A 22 5.87 1.51 -22.80
N ASP A 23 5.34 0.34 -23.13
CA ASP A 23 5.64 -0.87 -22.38
C ASP A 23 7.03 -1.44 -22.71
N ASP A 24 7.35 -2.61 -22.16
CA ASP A 24 8.68 -3.21 -22.32
C ASP A 24 8.92 -3.74 -23.76
N ASP A 25 7.88 -3.82 -24.60
CA ASP A 25 7.89 -4.32 -25.98
C ASP A 25 7.72 -3.19 -27.03
N ASP A 26 7.96 -1.94 -26.62
CA ASP A 26 7.78 -0.73 -27.44
C ASP A 26 6.33 -0.47 -27.90
N GLU A 27 5.32 -1.05 -27.22
CA GLU A 27 3.90 -0.82 -27.51
C GLU A 27 3.34 0.38 -26.73
N ASP A 28 2.53 1.21 -27.40
CA ASP A 28 1.84 2.34 -26.77
C ASP A 28 0.76 1.84 -25.80
N VAL A 29 0.88 2.19 -24.51
CA VAL A 29 -0.05 1.80 -23.45
C VAL A 29 -0.49 2.99 -22.60
N LEU A 30 -1.60 2.82 -21.90
CA LEU A 30 -2.04 3.72 -20.85
C LEU A 30 -1.69 3.15 -19.48
N GLU A 31 -0.89 3.87 -18.70
CA GLU A 31 -0.75 3.60 -17.26
C GLU A 31 -1.96 4.19 -16.52
N VAL A 32 -2.88 3.32 -16.14
CA VAL A 32 -4.04 3.65 -15.33
C VAL A 32 -3.72 3.39 -13.86
N THR A 33 -3.86 4.42 -13.02
CA THR A 33 -3.77 4.29 -11.56
C THR A 33 -5.14 4.48 -10.92
N ILE A 34 -5.54 3.51 -10.12
CA ILE A 34 -6.76 3.55 -9.29
C ILE A 34 -6.37 3.68 -7.83
N GLU A 35 -6.89 4.70 -7.16
CA GLU A 35 -6.81 4.85 -5.71
C GLU A 35 -7.92 4.03 -5.03
N ILE A 36 -7.55 3.33 -3.95
CA ILE A 36 -8.45 2.64 -3.04
C ILE A 36 -8.36 3.38 -1.69
N GLN A 37 -9.50 3.80 -1.16
CA GLN A 37 -9.61 4.32 0.20
C GLN A 37 -10.54 3.40 0.99
N ASN A 38 -10.01 2.76 2.02
CA ASN A 38 -10.79 1.99 2.97
C ASN A 38 -11.18 2.91 4.13
N GLN A 39 -12.39 3.44 4.10
CA GLN A 39 -12.98 4.25 5.17
C GLN A 39 -13.82 3.39 6.14
N SER A 40 -13.81 2.07 5.96
CA SER A 40 -14.50 1.14 6.84
C SER A 40 -13.67 0.83 8.08
N ALA A 41 -14.31 0.15 9.05
CA ALA A 41 -13.66 -0.35 10.26
C ALA A 41 -13.03 -1.74 10.08
N GLN A 42 -13.10 -2.34 8.89
CA GLN A 42 -12.58 -3.67 8.60
C GLN A 42 -11.43 -3.60 7.60
N ASP A 43 -10.48 -4.51 7.72
CA ASP A 43 -9.40 -4.62 6.75
C ASP A 43 -9.90 -5.26 5.45
N LEU A 44 -9.39 -4.78 4.32
CA LEU A 44 -9.63 -5.39 3.01
C LEU A 44 -8.51 -6.37 2.70
N TRP A 45 -8.85 -7.58 2.29
CA TRP A 45 -7.90 -8.62 1.87
C TRP A 45 -8.38 -9.31 0.60
N ASP A 46 -7.48 -10.07 -0.04
CA ASP A 46 -7.69 -10.68 -1.36
C ASP A 46 -8.18 -9.69 -2.41
N LEU A 47 -7.59 -8.48 -2.43
CA LEU A 47 -7.92 -7.46 -3.41
C LEU A 47 -7.57 -7.96 -4.82
N ASN A 48 -8.54 -7.91 -5.70
CA ASN A 48 -8.38 -8.23 -7.12
C ASN A 48 -9.02 -7.13 -7.97
N GLY A 49 -8.17 -6.36 -8.64
CA GLY A 49 -8.58 -5.35 -9.60
C GLY A 49 -8.41 -5.88 -11.02
N ASN A 50 -9.42 -5.66 -11.86
CA ASN A 50 -9.40 -6.01 -13.27
C ASN A 50 -9.97 -4.86 -14.09
N ILE A 51 -9.35 -4.55 -15.23
CA ILE A 51 -9.91 -3.67 -16.25
C ILE A 51 -10.38 -4.52 -17.41
N ARG A 52 -11.59 -4.25 -17.90
CA ARG A 52 -12.15 -4.91 -19.07
C ARG A 52 -12.62 -3.86 -20.07
N ASP A 53 -12.15 -3.94 -21.30
CA ASP A 53 -12.70 -3.13 -22.39
C ASP A 53 -13.99 -3.73 -22.98
N MET A 54 -14.69 -2.96 -23.81
CA MET A 54 -15.90 -3.42 -24.47
C MET A 54 -15.68 -4.51 -25.52
N ASP A 55 -14.46 -4.64 -26.04
CA ASP A 55 -14.09 -5.66 -27.03
C ASP A 55 -13.73 -7.01 -26.38
N GLY A 56 -13.62 -7.03 -25.04
CA GLY A 56 -13.36 -8.21 -24.23
C GLY A 56 -11.91 -8.36 -23.77
N THR A 57 -11.02 -7.43 -24.14
CA THR A 57 -9.64 -7.37 -23.65
C THR A 57 -9.64 -7.11 -22.15
N THR A 58 -8.77 -7.80 -21.43
CA THR A 58 -8.62 -7.63 -19.98
C THR A 58 -7.20 -7.24 -19.61
N ALA A 59 -7.07 -6.24 -18.75
CA ALA A 59 -5.79 -5.82 -18.17
C ALA A 59 -5.74 -6.15 -16.68
N LEU A 60 -4.69 -6.90 -16.30
CA LEU A 60 -4.44 -7.28 -14.91
C LEU A 60 -3.63 -6.21 -14.18
N ALA A 61 -3.81 -6.15 -12.86
CA ALA A 61 -3.06 -5.22 -12.01
C ALA A 61 -1.57 -5.58 -12.00
N ARG A 62 -0.70 -4.63 -12.37
CA ARG A 62 0.77 -4.76 -12.27
C ARG A 62 1.24 -4.64 -10.82
N SER A 63 0.64 -3.72 -10.07
CA SER A 63 0.86 -3.56 -8.64
C SER A 63 -0.46 -3.62 -7.91
N LYS A 64 -0.54 -4.44 -6.88
CA LYS A 64 -1.68 -4.47 -5.97
C LYS A 64 -1.26 -4.62 -4.51
N PRO A 65 -1.96 -3.96 -3.58
CA PRO A 65 -1.79 -4.24 -2.15
C PRO A 65 -2.25 -5.67 -1.85
N SER A 66 -1.53 -6.36 -0.95
CA SER A 66 -2.02 -7.62 -0.40
C SER A 66 -3.13 -7.42 0.63
N ARG A 67 -3.14 -6.25 1.29
CA ARG A 67 -4.10 -5.85 2.31
C ARG A 67 -4.20 -4.33 2.36
N VAL A 68 -5.39 -3.80 2.60
CA VAL A 68 -5.61 -2.37 2.91
C VAL A 68 -6.22 -2.29 4.29
N GLU A 69 -5.47 -1.76 5.26
CA GLU A 69 -5.89 -1.63 6.66
C GLU A 69 -7.15 -0.74 6.77
N ALA A 70 -7.93 -0.91 7.83
CA ALA A 70 -9.04 -0.03 8.18
C ALA A 70 -8.58 1.44 8.24
N SER A 71 -9.37 2.35 7.68
CA SER A 71 -9.04 3.79 7.60
C SER A 71 -7.75 4.12 6.83
N ALA A 72 -7.24 3.21 6.01
CA ALA A 72 -6.06 3.42 5.16
C ALA A 72 -6.42 3.51 3.67
N GLY A 73 -5.43 3.85 2.84
CA GLY A 73 -5.58 3.85 1.39
C GLY A 73 -4.35 3.28 0.70
N ASP A 74 -4.54 2.79 -0.51
CA ASP A 74 -3.48 2.28 -1.37
C ASP A 74 -3.89 2.42 -2.86
N TRP A 75 -3.07 1.92 -3.77
CA TRP A 75 -3.19 2.12 -5.21
C TRP A 75 -3.06 0.80 -5.96
N LEU A 76 -3.79 0.70 -7.06
CA LEU A 76 -3.60 -0.29 -8.11
C LEU A 76 -3.07 0.41 -9.36
N SER A 77 -2.18 -0.25 -10.10
CA SER A 77 -1.72 0.22 -11.41
C SER A 77 -1.94 -0.85 -12.48
N PHE A 78 -2.31 -0.40 -13.66
CA PHE A 78 -2.63 -1.23 -14.83
C PHE A 78 -1.96 -0.65 -16.07
N TRP A 79 -1.63 -1.52 -17.01
CA TRP A 79 -1.37 -1.13 -18.39
C TRP A 79 -2.54 -1.59 -19.24
N VAL A 80 -3.12 -0.64 -19.96
CA VAL A 80 -4.24 -0.86 -20.88
C VAL A 80 -3.74 -0.48 -22.28
N PRO A 81 -4.03 -1.26 -23.34
CA PRO A 81 -3.66 -0.87 -24.70
C PRO A 81 -4.15 0.53 -25.03
N SER A 82 -3.32 1.36 -25.66
CA SER A 82 -3.67 2.73 -26.04
C SER A 82 -4.71 2.82 -27.15
N ASP A 83 -5.07 1.71 -27.79
CA ASP A 83 -6.10 1.56 -28.80
C ASP A 83 -7.37 0.86 -28.27
N ALA A 84 -7.42 0.53 -26.96
CA ALA A 84 -8.54 -0.17 -26.36
C ALA A 84 -9.87 0.57 -26.55
N ALA A 85 -10.97 -0.18 -26.64
CA ALA A 85 -12.32 0.40 -26.58
C ALA A 85 -12.60 1.02 -25.19
N ALA A 86 -13.81 1.56 -25.01
CA ALA A 86 -14.23 2.04 -23.70
C ALA A 86 -14.11 0.91 -22.65
N TRP A 87 -13.58 1.22 -21.48
CA TRP A 87 -13.19 0.23 -20.48
C TRP A 87 -13.80 0.48 -19.11
N LEU A 88 -13.98 -0.59 -18.34
CA LEU A 88 -14.54 -0.58 -17.00
C LEU A 88 -13.54 -1.21 -16.04
N PHE A 89 -13.38 -0.58 -14.89
CA PHE A 89 -12.62 -1.13 -13.78
C PHE A 89 -13.55 -1.86 -12.80
N LYS A 90 -13.13 -3.02 -12.33
CA LYS A 90 -13.79 -3.78 -11.27
C LYS A 90 -12.79 -4.15 -10.18
N LEU A 91 -13.15 -3.84 -8.94
CA LEU A 91 -12.48 -4.30 -7.74
C LEU A 91 -13.33 -5.36 -7.04
N THR A 92 -12.76 -6.51 -6.72
CA THR A 92 -13.33 -7.46 -5.75
C THR A 92 -12.42 -7.55 -4.54
N TYR A 93 -13.01 -7.67 -3.35
CA TYR A 93 -12.27 -7.79 -2.10
C TYR A 93 -13.08 -8.57 -1.06
N ASN A 94 -12.39 -9.08 -0.05
CA ASN A 94 -12.98 -9.73 1.10
C ASN A 94 -12.83 -8.86 2.36
N THR A 95 -13.76 -9.04 3.27
CA THR A 95 -13.82 -8.47 4.62
C THR A 95 -14.23 -9.58 5.58
N ASP A 96 -14.19 -9.33 6.89
CA ASP A 96 -14.69 -10.29 7.88
C ASP A 96 -16.22 -10.49 7.77
N SER A 97 -16.93 -9.53 7.17
CA SER A 97 -18.35 -9.64 6.83
C SER A 97 -18.66 -10.36 5.51
N GLY A 98 -17.64 -10.76 4.74
CA GLY A 98 -17.79 -11.45 3.46
C GLY A 98 -17.18 -10.73 2.27
N SER A 99 -17.47 -11.21 1.06
CA SER A 99 -16.94 -10.67 -0.19
C SER A 99 -17.79 -9.51 -0.73
N SER A 100 -17.16 -8.58 -1.43
CA SER A 100 -17.82 -7.44 -2.05
C SER A 100 -17.11 -7.04 -3.34
N ASN A 101 -17.81 -6.24 -4.16
CA ASN A 101 -17.24 -5.70 -5.38
C ASN A 101 -17.68 -4.25 -5.60
N LEU A 102 -16.81 -3.48 -6.27
CA LEU A 102 -17.07 -2.12 -6.72
C LEU A 102 -16.65 -2.01 -8.19
N GLU A 103 -17.39 -1.20 -8.94
CA GLU A 103 -17.12 -0.95 -10.35
C GLU A 103 -16.99 0.55 -10.60
N LEU A 104 -16.16 0.92 -11.57
CA LEU A 104 -15.88 2.31 -11.93
C LEU A 104 -15.73 2.43 -13.45
N GLY A 105 -16.43 3.39 -14.03
CA GLY A 105 -16.49 3.61 -15.48
C GLY A 105 -17.93 3.53 -16.01
N PRO A 106 -18.13 3.38 -17.33
CA PRO A 106 -17.09 3.21 -18.35
C PRO A 106 -16.23 4.47 -18.56
N PHE A 107 -14.99 4.25 -18.97
CA PHE A 107 -14.04 5.28 -19.37
C PHE A 107 -13.71 5.14 -20.84
N THR A 108 -13.56 6.27 -21.51
CA THR A 108 -13.14 6.31 -22.91
C THR A 108 -11.62 6.32 -23.00
N ASN A 109 -11.09 5.86 -24.14
CA ASN A 109 -9.66 5.74 -24.36
C ASN A 109 -8.96 7.10 -24.58
N ASP A 110 -9.69 8.15 -24.94
CA ASP A 110 -9.17 9.51 -25.03
C ASP A 110 -8.95 10.19 -23.66
N LEU A 111 -9.38 9.56 -22.56
CA LEU A 111 -9.24 10.13 -21.22
C LEU A 111 -7.75 10.22 -20.82
N ARG A 112 -7.30 11.43 -20.50
CA ARG A 112 -5.96 11.70 -19.94
C ARG A 112 -6.10 12.47 -18.63
N ILE A 113 -5.44 11.96 -17.59
CA ILE A 113 -5.40 12.58 -16.27
C ILE A 113 -3.95 12.56 -15.80
N GLU A 114 -3.34 13.74 -15.74
CA GLU A 114 -1.95 13.90 -15.32
C GLU A 114 -1.68 13.25 -13.97
N ALA A 115 -0.60 12.48 -13.90
CA ALA A 115 -0.15 11.88 -12.66
C ALA A 115 0.39 12.96 -11.71
N LYS A 116 -0.35 13.25 -10.64
CA LYS A 116 0.26 13.91 -9.47
C LYS A 116 1.16 12.90 -8.77
N PRO A 117 2.29 13.33 -8.17
CA PRO A 117 3.24 12.42 -7.53
C PRO A 117 2.51 11.52 -6.52
N LYS A 118 2.54 10.21 -6.76
CA LYS A 118 2.00 9.19 -5.87
C LYS A 118 2.69 9.38 -4.50
N PRO A 119 1.97 9.57 -3.38
CA PRO A 119 2.62 9.64 -2.08
C PRO A 119 3.36 8.32 -1.85
N LYS A 120 4.66 8.40 -1.50
CA LYS A 120 5.50 7.20 -1.31
C LYS A 120 4.86 6.32 -0.24
N ARG A 121 4.56 5.07 -0.58
CA ARG A 121 4.19 4.03 0.40
C ARG A 121 5.25 4.04 1.50
N PRO A 122 4.90 4.22 2.79
CA PRO A 122 5.87 4.12 3.86
C PRO A 122 6.44 2.70 3.84
N ASN A 123 7.71 2.58 3.50
CA ASN A 123 8.40 1.31 3.39
C ASN A 123 8.49 0.73 4.82
N LYS A 124 7.61 -0.23 5.18
CA LYS A 124 7.71 -0.98 6.45
C LYS A 124 9.00 -1.82 6.37
N ARG A 125 10.14 -1.22 6.73
CA ARG A 125 11.41 -1.95 6.91
C ARG A 125 11.14 -3.03 7.95
N LYS A 126 11.27 -4.30 7.55
CA LYS A 126 11.34 -5.43 8.47
C LYS A 126 12.50 -5.17 9.42
N SER A 127 12.22 -4.81 10.67
CA SER A 127 13.22 -4.76 11.73
C SER A 127 13.74 -6.17 11.95
N GLN A 128 14.87 -6.50 11.30
CA GLN A 128 15.66 -7.66 11.70
C GLN A 128 16.18 -7.40 13.11
N HIS A 129 15.51 -7.96 14.11
CA HIS A 129 16.05 -8.09 15.45
C HIS A 129 17.29 -9.01 15.39
N ARG A 130 18.46 -8.41 15.18
CA ARG A 130 19.74 -9.10 15.34
C ARG A 130 20.05 -9.10 16.83
N LEU A 131 19.83 -10.23 17.50
CA LEU A 131 20.33 -10.47 18.86
C LEU A 131 21.87 -10.29 18.85
N GLN A 132 22.33 -9.18 19.40
CA GLN A 132 23.73 -8.96 19.73
C GLN A 132 24.06 -9.84 20.94
N ARG A 133 24.77 -10.94 20.69
CA ARG A 133 25.48 -11.69 21.74
C ARG A 133 26.52 -10.76 22.37
N LYS A 134 26.32 -10.37 23.63
CA LYS A 134 27.36 -9.69 24.42
C LYS A 134 28.54 -10.65 24.62
N GLN A 135 29.68 -10.35 24.01
CA GLN A 135 30.96 -10.87 24.47
C GLN A 135 31.27 -10.24 25.82
N VAL A 136 31.31 -11.08 26.85
CA VAL A 136 31.95 -10.75 28.12
C VAL A 136 33.44 -10.94 27.92
N VAL A 137 34.21 -9.86 27.91
CA VAL A 137 35.67 -9.91 28.04
C VAL A 137 36.00 -9.26 29.37
N GLU A 138 36.51 -10.09 30.27
CA GLU A 138 37.16 -9.71 31.52
C GLU A 138 38.26 -8.68 31.26
N ILE A 139 38.31 -7.63 32.08
CA ILE A 139 39.58 -7.00 32.45
C ILE A 139 39.56 -6.79 33.95
N LEU A 140 40.41 -7.57 34.62
CA LEU A 140 40.64 -7.61 36.05
C LEU A 140 41.89 -6.75 36.35
N TRP A 141 41.82 -6.01 37.46
CA TRP A 141 42.89 -5.34 38.22
C TRP A 141 43.36 -3.92 37.81
N LEU A 142 43.09 -2.96 38.71
CA LEU A 142 44.11 -2.23 39.49
C LEU A 142 43.44 -1.60 40.75
N LEU A 143 43.69 -2.21 41.91
CA LEU A 143 43.37 -1.75 43.28
C LEU A 143 44.40 -0.69 43.76
N PRO A 144 44.14 0.17 44.79
CA PRO A 144 44.06 -0.29 46.19
C PRO A 144 43.10 0.44 47.16
N SER A 145 42.51 -0.39 48.02
CA SER A 145 42.35 -0.26 49.48
C SER A 145 42.47 1.10 50.18
N ALA A 146 41.37 1.55 50.80
CA ALA A 146 41.35 2.12 52.17
C ALA A 146 39.88 2.10 52.69
N LEU A 147 39.51 1.16 53.57
CA LEU A 147 39.39 1.34 55.03
C LEU A 147 38.25 2.29 55.50
N LEU A 148 37.18 1.65 56.00
CA LEU A 148 36.50 1.92 57.29
C LEU A 148 36.04 3.35 57.62
N TRP A 149 34.73 3.58 57.69
CA TRP A 149 34.00 3.70 58.97
C TRP A 149 32.47 3.67 58.77
N MET A 150 31.81 2.81 59.53
CA MET A 150 30.39 2.86 59.87
C MET A 150 30.18 4.07 60.77
N ASP A 151 29.11 4.82 60.57
CA ASP A 151 28.43 5.44 61.70
C ASP A 151 26.91 5.35 61.56
N SER A 152 26.35 4.91 62.68
CA SER A 152 24.95 4.68 62.97
C SER A 152 24.33 6.00 63.42
N VAL A 153 23.21 6.42 62.83
CA VAL A 153 22.35 7.44 63.46
C VAL A 153 20.90 7.00 63.39
N ASN A 154 20.41 6.68 64.59
CA ASN A 154 19.05 6.36 64.96
C ASN A 154 18.29 7.66 65.26
N TRP A 155 17.06 7.81 64.74
CA TRP A 155 16.06 8.76 65.24
C TRP A 155 14.66 8.14 65.12
N LYS A 156 14.17 7.51 66.20
CA LYS A 156 13.01 7.98 66.98
C LYS A 156 12.73 7.06 68.17
#